data_AF-A0A5Q0GP48-F1
#
_entry.id   AF-A0A5Q0GP48-F1
#
_cell.length_a   1.000
_cell.length_b   1.000
_cell.length_c   1.000
_cell.angle_alpha   90.00
_cell.angle_beta   90.00
_cell.angle_gamma   90.00
#
_symmetry.space_group_name_H-M   'P 1'
#
loop_
_entity.id
_entity.type
_entity.pdbx_description
1 polymer ?
#
loop_
_entity_poly.entity_id
_entity_poly.type
_entity_poly.pdbx_seq_one_letter_code
_entity_poly.pdbx_strand_id
1 'polypeptide(L)'
;MGLFDQILGAVSNPNQQGSLGQLGNIINTVNQLSNQTGTNPSTMQSVIGVVGNYVRSALQQKQATEGNEATQALVNEYAGTSYNPQAVNSLFSPNIQQQVAQVVSQHTGLDAGTIQQLLPVIVPLVLNFLQSGANAQNPQGAGNSILNSFLDADKDGDVDIADAMQLMSQYVGR
;
A
#
# COMPACT_ATOMS: atom_id res chain seq x y z
N MET A 1 8.45 10.40 -15.09
CA MET A 1 9.26 10.50 -13.86
C MET A 1 8.85 9.34 -12.97
N GLY A 2 9.79 8.49 -12.56
CA GLY A 2 9.48 7.26 -11.84
C GLY A 2 9.15 7.52 -10.37
N LEU A 3 8.45 6.58 -9.73
CA LEU A 3 8.14 6.60 -8.28
C LEU A 3 9.39 6.90 -7.42
N PHE A 4 10.57 6.47 -7.87
CA PHE A 4 11.85 6.74 -7.21
C PHE A 4 12.25 8.22 -7.19
N ASP A 5 11.94 8.97 -8.25
CA ASP A 5 12.20 10.40 -8.36
C ASP A 5 11.23 11.21 -7.49
N GLN A 6 9.98 10.71 -7.38
CA GLN A 6 8.98 11.22 -6.45
C GLN A 6 9.33 10.94 -4.98
N ILE A 7 9.94 9.79 -4.68
CA ILE A 7 10.47 9.45 -3.34
C ILE A 7 11.66 10.35 -2.99
N LEU A 8 12.56 10.63 -3.94
CA LEU A 8 13.65 11.60 -3.75
C LEU A 8 13.12 13.01 -3.49
N GLY A 9 12.09 13.43 -4.24
CA GLY A 9 11.37 14.68 -4.00
C GLY A 9 10.68 14.72 -2.64
N ALA A 10 10.06 13.61 -2.21
CA ALA A 10 9.39 13.44 -0.93
C ALA A 10 10.33 13.54 0.26
N VAL A 11 11.46 12.82 0.16
CA VAL A 11 12.55 12.80 1.14
C VAL A 11 13.18 14.18 1.32
N SER A 12 13.31 14.95 0.24
CA SER A 12 13.84 16.31 0.29
C SER A 12 12.82 17.35 0.79
N ASN A 13 11.54 16.96 0.88
CA ASN A 13 10.45 17.81 1.32
C ASN A 13 10.19 17.62 2.82
N PRO A 14 10.55 18.58 3.70
CA PRO A 14 10.28 18.49 5.13
C PRO A 14 8.78 18.49 5.48
N ASN A 15 7.90 18.75 4.51
CA ASN A 15 6.44 18.76 4.67
C ASN A 15 5.78 17.40 4.37
N GLN A 16 6.54 16.34 4.11
CA GLN A 16 6.00 15.00 3.87
C GLN A 16 6.33 14.09 5.05
N GLN A 17 5.41 13.18 5.41
CA GLN A 17 5.61 12.27 6.55
C GLN A 17 6.75 11.27 6.32
N GLY A 18 7.06 10.99 5.06
CA GLY A 18 8.10 10.08 4.59
C GLY A 18 9.50 10.60 4.85
N SER A 19 9.99 10.35 6.05
CA SER A 19 11.38 10.62 6.40
C SER A 19 12.31 9.56 5.80
N LEU A 20 13.54 9.93 5.39
CA LEU A 20 14.61 8.98 5.02
C LEU A 20 14.78 7.84 6.05
N GLY A 21 14.54 8.13 7.32
CA GLY A 21 14.56 7.13 8.40
C GLY A 21 13.46 6.07 8.28
N GLN A 22 12.24 6.41 7.83
CA GLN A 22 11.16 5.44 7.64
C GLN A 22 11.47 4.49 6.48
N LEU A 23 12.01 5.00 5.36
CA LEU A 23 12.47 4.16 4.26
C LEU A 23 13.62 3.24 4.69
N GLY A 24 14.56 3.75 5.49
CA GLY A 24 15.62 2.95 6.09
C GLY A 24 15.07 1.84 7.00
N ASN A 25 14.04 2.14 7.79
CA ASN A 25 13.36 1.15 8.63
C ASN A 25 12.66 0.07 7.79
N ILE A 26 11.99 0.46 6.69
CA ILE A 26 11.37 -0.49 5.77
C ILE A 26 12.42 -1.46 5.20
N ILE A 27 13.54 -0.94 4.70
CA ILE A 27 14.63 -1.76 4.16
C ILE A 27 15.22 -2.68 5.24
N ASN A 28 15.40 -2.18 6.46
CA ASN A 28 15.86 -2.99 7.59
C ASN A 28 14.89 -4.09 7.96
N THR A 29 13.58 -3.82 7.98
CA THR A 29 12.56 -4.83 8.23
C THR A 29 12.57 -5.90 7.14
N VAL A 30 12.69 -5.53 5.85
CA VAL A 30 12.80 -6.49 4.75
C VAL A 30 14.03 -7.39 4.90
N ASN A 31 15.19 -6.82 5.25
CA ASN A 31 16.41 -7.58 5.51
C ASN A 31 16.30 -8.49 6.75
N GLN A 32 15.66 -8.03 7.82
CA GLN A 32 15.40 -8.86 8.99
C GLN A 32 14.46 -10.02 8.64
N LEU A 33 13.42 -9.75 7.86
CA LEU A 33 12.44 -10.73 7.43
C LEU A 33 13.07 -11.78 6.51
N SER A 34 13.94 -11.36 5.59
CA SER A 34 14.69 -12.28 4.73
C SER A 34 15.61 -13.18 5.55
N ASN A 35 16.32 -12.62 6.54
CA ASN A 35 17.16 -13.39 7.46
C ASN A 35 16.35 -14.35 8.34
N GLN A 36 15.19 -13.93 8.85
CA GLN A 36 14.30 -14.75 9.69
C GLN A 36 13.64 -15.90 8.92
N THR A 37 13.31 -15.67 7.65
CA THR A 37 12.66 -16.68 6.80
C THR A 37 13.65 -17.58 6.07
N GLY A 38 14.96 -17.31 6.18
CA GLY A 38 16.00 -18.01 5.43
C GLY A 38 15.92 -17.78 3.92
N THR A 39 15.31 -16.66 3.51
CA THR A 39 15.02 -16.36 2.10
C THR A 39 15.89 -15.22 1.59
N ASN A 40 16.05 -15.13 0.27
CA ASN A 40 16.77 -14.03 -0.35
C ASN A 40 15.93 -12.74 -0.43
N PRO A 41 16.56 -11.55 -0.41
CA PRO A 41 15.86 -10.27 -0.58
C PRO A 41 15.01 -10.20 -1.84
N SER A 42 15.47 -10.81 -2.94
CA SER A 42 14.73 -10.87 -4.22
C SER A 42 13.39 -11.60 -4.08
N THR A 43 13.37 -12.69 -3.30
CA THR A 43 12.13 -13.43 -3.03
C THR A 43 11.19 -12.59 -2.17
N MET A 44 11.73 -11.92 -1.16
CA MET A 44 10.92 -11.04 -0.30
C MET A 44 10.36 -9.85 -1.09
N GLN A 45 11.09 -9.32 -2.07
CA GLN A 45 10.57 -8.32 -3.01
C GLN A 45 9.39 -8.86 -3.82
N SER A 46 9.44 -10.12 -4.26
CA SER A 46 8.30 -10.77 -4.91
C SER A 46 7.11 -10.93 -3.96
N VAL A 47 7.34 -11.35 -2.71
CA VAL A 47 6.29 -11.41 -1.68
C VAL A 47 5.63 -10.03 -1.52
N ILE A 48 6.44 -8.99 -1.28
CA ILE A 48 5.96 -7.62 -1.06
C ILE A 48 5.26 -7.08 -2.30
N GLY A 49 5.75 -7.41 -3.50
CA GLY A 49 5.11 -7.00 -4.76
C GLY A 49 3.72 -7.62 -4.93
N VAL A 50 3.59 -8.93 -4.72
CA VAL A 50 2.29 -9.61 -4.78
C VAL A 50 1.37 -9.10 -3.69
N VAL A 51 1.80 -9.09 -2.42
CA VAL A 51 1.00 -8.57 -1.29
C VAL A 51 0.61 -7.12 -1.51
N GLY A 52 1.53 -6.30 -2.01
CA GLY A 52 1.28 -4.90 -2.35
C GLY A 52 0.21 -4.72 -3.42
N ASN A 53 0.18 -5.57 -4.45
CA ASN A 53 -0.89 -5.56 -5.45
C ASN A 53 -2.25 -5.87 -4.82
N TYR A 54 -2.33 -6.85 -3.91
CA TYR A 54 -3.57 -7.12 -3.20
C TYR A 54 -3.98 -5.97 -2.27
N VAL A 55 -3.02 -5.38 -1.53
CA VAL A 55 -3.27 -4.21 -0.67
C VAL A 55 -3.84 -3.07 -1.52
N ARG A 56 -3.28 -2.84 -2.71
CA ARG A 56 -3.78 -1.85 -3.67
C ARG A 56 -5.23 -2.12 -4.03
N SER A 57 -5.56 -3.31 -4.50
CA SER A 57 -6.93 -3.64 -4.92
C SER A 57 -7.94 -3.49 -3.78
N ALA A 58 -7.56 -3.87 -2.54
CA ALA A 58 -8.40 -3.67 -1.36
C ALA A 58 -8.61 -2.18 -1.04
N LEU A 59 -7.55 -1.36 -1.15
CA LEU A 59 -7.63 0.08 -0.93
C LEU A 59 -8.42 0.78 -2.05
N GLN A 60 -8.25 0.39 -3.32
CA GLN A 60 -9.05 0.90 -4.45
C GLN A 60 -10.53 0.59 -4.26
N GLN A 61 -10.86 -0.64 -3.86
CA GLN A 61 -12.24 -1.02 -3.58
C GLN A 61 -12.83 -0.22 -2.41
N LYS A 62 -12.05 -0.01 -1.35
CA LYS A 62 -12.45 0.83 -0.21
C LYS A 62 -12.60 2.28 -0.62
N GLN A 63 -11.73 2.80 -1.47
CA GLN A 63 -11.82 4.15 -2.02
C GLN A 63 -13.08 4.34 -2.85
N ALA A 64 -13.41 3.38 -3.72
CA ALA A 64 -14.62 3.41 -4.53
C ALA A 64 -15.91 3.27 -3.69
N THR A 65 -15.84 2.60 -2.54
CA THR A 65 -17.01 2.32 -1.69
C THR A 65 -17.22 3.37 -0.59
N GLU A 66 -16.14 3.77 0.09
CA GLU A 66 -16.13 4.62 1.29
C GLU A 66 -15.48 6.00 1.04
N GLY A 67 -14.81 6.19 -0.09
CA GLY A 67 -14.13 7.43 -0.46
C GLY A 67 -12.64 7.47 -0.07
N ASN A 68 -11.96 8.50 -0.57
CA ASN A 68 -10.53 8.73 -0.32
C ASN A 68 -10.24 8.94 1.17
N GLU A 69 -11.10 9.65 1.90
CA GLU A 69 -10.90 9.97 3.32
C GLU A 69 -10.85 8.71 4.20
N ALA A 70 -11.75 7.75 3.95
CA ALA A 70 -11.79 6.48 4.67
C ALA A 70 -10.57 5.60 4.37
N THR A 71 -10.12 5.61 3.12
CA THR A 71 -8.90 4.91 2.68
C THR A 71 -7.66 5.51 3.35
N GLN A 72 -7.58 6.84 3.37
CA GLN A 72 -6.50 7.59 4.02
C GLN A 72 -6.48 7.32 5.54
N ALA A 73 -7.65 7.31 6.19
CA ALA A 73 -7.79 7.01 7.61
C ALA A 73 -7.31 5.59 7.92
N LEU A 74 -7.68 4.61 7.09
CA LEU A 74 -7.23 3.23 7.24
C LEU A 74 -5.71 3.12 7.12
N VAL A 75 -5.13 3.74 6.09
CA VAL A 75 -3.67 3.78 5.90
C VAL A 75 -3.01 4.42 7.12
N ASN A 76 -3.53 5.55 7.62
CA ASN A 76 -2.97 6.24 8.79
C ASN A 76 -3.09 5.43 10.09
N GLU A 77 -4.19 4.70 10.28
CA GLU A 77 -4.47 3.89 11.48
C GLU A 77 -3.58 2.64 11.53
N TYR A 78 -3.37 1.99 10.38
CA TYR A 78 -2.71 0.69 10.32
C TYR A 78 -1.27 0.73 9.77
N ALA A 79 -0.80 1.88 9.31
CA ALA A 79 0.59 2.06 8.88
C ALA A 79 1.57 1.84 10.04
N GLY A 80 2.58 1.00 9.81
CA GLY A 80 3.65 0.81 10.77
C GLY A 80 4.68 -0.23 10.33
N THR A 81 5.75 -0.37 11.11
CA THR A 81 6.79 -1.39 10.87
C THR A 81 6.68 -2.57 11.83
N SER A 82 5.60 -2.62 12.61
CA SER A 82 5.36 -3.61 13.65
C SER A 82 4.33 -4.64 13.19
N TYR A 83 4.39 -5.84 13.78
CA TYR A 83 3.39 -6.89 13.57
C TYR A 83 1.98 -6.38 13.91
N ASN A 84 1.10 -6.30 12.91
CA ASN A 84 -0.29 -5.87 13.05
C ASN A 84 -1.24 -6.78 12.23
N PRO A 85 -1.85 -7.79 12.86
CA PRO A 85 -2.79 -8.68 12.19
C PRO A 85 -4.16 -8.01 11.95
N GLN A 86 -4.48 -6.93 12.69
CA GLN A 86 -5.73 -6.19 12.47
C GLN A 86 -5.69 -5.43 11.14
N ALA A 87 -4.52 -4.90 10.75
CA ALA A 87 -4.30 -4.28 9.44
C ALA A 87 -4.58 -5.26 8.28
N VAL A 88 -4.19 -6.52 8.45
CA VAL A 88 -4.45 -7.57 7.45
C VAL A 88 -5.93 -7.88 7.38
N ASN A 89 -6.60 -8.03 8.53
CA ASN A 89 -8.03 -8.37 8.56
C ASN A 89 -8.94 -7.22 8.11
N SER A 90 -8.51 -5.96 8.25
CA SER A 90 -9.27 -4.80 7.79
C SER A 90 -9.23 -4.63 6.26
N LEU A 91 -8.14 -5.08 5.63
CA LEU A 91 -7.94 -5.01 4.18
C LEU A 91 -8.32 -6.31 3.46
N PHE A 92 -7.96 -7.44 4.05
CA PHE A 92 -8.11 -8.75 3.43
C PHE A 92 -9.08 -9.60 4.22
N SER A 93 -10.13 -10.05 3.54
CA SER A 93 -10.95 -11.14 4.04
C SER A 93 -10.11 -12.42 4.20
N PRO A 94 -10.48 -13.35 5.08
CA PRO A 94 -9.75 -14.61 5.27
C PRO A 94 -9.50 -15.39 3.97
N ASN A 95 -10.45 -15.34 3.02
CA ASN A 95 -10.30 -15.93 1.68
C ASN A 95 -9.17 -15.26 0.87
N ILE A 96 -9.09 -13.93 0.90
CA ILE A 96 -8.02 -13.19 0.22
C ILE A 96 -6.68 -13.51 0.85
N GLN A 97 -6.57 -13.53 2.18
CA GLN A 97 -5.31 -13.88 2.87
C GLN A 97 -4.78 -15.26 2.44
N GLN A 98 -5.67 -16.25 2.29
CA GLN A 98 -5.32 -17.58 1.78
C GLN A 98 -4.89 -17.54 0.31
N GLN A 99 -5.59 -16.80 -0.53
CA GLN A 99 -5.23 -16.62 -1.94
C GLN A 99 -3.86 -15.95 -2.09
N VAL A 100 -3.60 -14.85 -1.37
CA VAL A 100 -2.31 -14.17 -1.38
C VAL A 100 -1.21 -15.13 -0.96
N ALA A 101 -1.41 -15.87 0.14
CA ALA A 101 -0.45 -16.87 0.59
C ALA A 101 -0.18 -17.96 -0.45
N GLN A 102 -1.20 -18.42 -1.18
CA GLN A 102 -1.05 -19.41 -2.25
C GLN A 102 -0.35 -18.85 -3.50
N VAL A 103 -0.67 -17.62 -3.90
CA VAL A 103 -0.04 -17.00 -5.07
C VAL A 103 1.43 -16.71 -4.76
N VAL A 104 1.70 -16.13 -3.60
CA VAL A 104 3.06 -15.88 -3.15
C VAL A 104 3.83 -17.20 -3.02
N SER A 105 3.24 -18.26 -2.46
CA SER A 105 3.95 -19.55 -2.32
C SER A 105 4.34 -20.13 -3.66
N GLN A 106 3.46 -20.04 -4.67
CA GLN A 106 3.75 -20.47 -6.03
C GLN A 106 4.86 -19.63 -6.69
N HIS A 107 4.88 -18.32 -6.46
CA HIS A 107 5.88 -17.42 -7.03
C HIS A 107 7.25 -17.51 -6.36
N THR A 108 7.28 -17.79 -5.06
CA THR A 108 8.48 -17.67 -4.22
C THR A 108 9.06 -19.00 -3.79
N GLY A 109 8.27 -20.07 -3.87
CA GLY A 109 8.59 -21.38 -3.29
C GLY A 109 8.47 -21.43 -1.76
N LEU A 110 8.02 -20.35 -1.10
CA LEU A 110 7.79 -20.32 0.34
C LEU A 110 6.51 -21.06 0.72
N ASP A 111 6.45 -21.64 1.92
CA ASP A 111 5.23 -22.26 2.41
C ASP A 111 4.14 -21.20 2.66
N ALA A 112 2.89 -21.53 2.30
CA ALA A 112 1.76 -20.63 2.49
C ALA A 112 1.55 -20.28 3.98
N GLY A 113 1.85 -21.20 4.90
CA GLY A 113 1.83 -20.97 6.33
C GLY A 113 2.90 -19.97 6.78
N THR A 114 4.10 -20.00 6.19
CA THR A 114 5.12 -18.97 6.41
C THR A 114 4.62 -17.62 5.93
N ILE A 115 4.07 -17.53 4.71
CA ILE A 115 3.58 -16.27 4.15
C ILE A 115 2.46 -15.67 5.00
N GLN A 116 1.53 -16.49 5.50
CA GLN A 116 0.48 -16.05 6.42
C GLN A 116 1.03 -15.43 7.71
N GLN A 117 2.18 -15.90 8.21
CA GLN A 117 2.85 -15.31 9.37
C GLN A 117 3.57 -14.00 9.02
N LEU A 118 3.93 -13.80 7.76
CA LEU A 118 4.58 -12.58 7.27
C LEU A 118 3.58 -11.47 6.92
N LEU A 119 2.36 -11.83 6.50
CA LEU A 119 1.31 -10.87 6.13
C LEU A 119 1.12 -9.76 7.19
N PRO A 120 1.02 -10.06 8.50
CA PRO A 120 0.86 -9.03 9.53
C PRO A 120 2.06 -8.09 9.70
N VAL A 121 3.22 -8.41 9.14
CA VAL A 121 4.39 -7.51 9.13
C VAL A 121 4.44 -6.75 7.81
N ILE A 122 4.17 -7.42 6.69
CA ILE A 122 4.29 -6.85 5.35
C ILE A 122 3.17 -5.86 5.04
N VAL A 123 1.93 -6.17 5.42
CA VAL A 123 0.78 -5.28 5.17
C VAL A 123 0.98 -3.92 5.82
N PRO A 124 1.22 -3.79 7.14
CA PRO A 124 1.43 -2.48 7.75
C PRO A 124 2.67 -1.77 7.20
N LEU A 125 3.69 -2.50 6.76
CA LEU A 125 4.88 -1.95 6.11
C LEU A 125 4.54 -1.28 4.77
N VAL A 126 3.72 -1.94 3.94
CA VAL A 126 3.20 -1.36 2.70
C VAL A 126 2.35 -0.13 3.02
N LEU A 127 1.46 -0.21 4.03
CA LEU A 127 0.66 0.94 4.45
C LEU A 127 1.53 2.10 4.97
N ASN A 128 2.61 1.81 5.69
CA ASN A 128 3.58 2.80 6.15
C ASN A 128 4.27 3.49 4.98
N PHE A 129 4.64 2.72 3.95
CA PHE A 129 5.15 3.28 2.71
C PHE A 129 4.13 4.19 2.02
N LEU A 130 2.85 3.83 2.00
CA LEU A 130 1.80 4.70 1.44
C LEU A 130 1.58 5.95 2.30
N GLN A 131 1.63 5.82 3.63
CA GLN A 131 1.54 6.95 4.56
C GLN A 131 2.71 7.91 4.39
N SER A 132 3.89 7.42 4.01
CA SER A 132 5.09 8.26 3.82
C SER A 132 4.87 9.37 2.78
N GLY A 133 3.96 9.19 1.82
CA GLY A 133 3.60 10.23 0.85
C GLY A 133 2.57 11.23 1.34
N ALA A 134 1.98 11.01 2.52
CA ALA A 134 1.03 11.93 3.12
C ALA A 134 1.74 13.22 3.54
N ASN A 135 1.04 14.34 3.39
CA ASN A 135 1.54 15.63 3.83
C ASN A 135 1.58 15.65 5.37
N ALA A 136 2.73 15.99 5.96
CA ALA A 136 2.91 16.06 7.40
C ALA A 136 2.04 17.14 8.06
N GLN A 137 1.69 18.20 7.32
CA GLN A 137 0.82 19.28 7.78
C GLN A 137 -0.66 18.98 7.51
N ASN A 138 -0.98 18.10 6.55
CA ASN A 138 -2.36 17.71 6.26
C ASN A 138 -2.49 16.22 5.88
N PRO A 139 -2.35 15.30 6.85
CA PRO A 139 -2.36 13.85 6.61
C PRO A 139 -3.73 13.28 6.23
N GLN A 140 -4.80 14.05 6.42
CA GLN A 140 -6.18 13.70 6.06
C GLN A 140 -6.63 14.30 4.72
N GLY A 141 -5.87 15.24 4.15
CA GLY A 141 -6.19 15.82 2.85
C GLY A 141 -5.75 14.92 1.69
N ALA A 142 -6.38 15.09 0.53
CA ALA A 142 -6.09 14.42 -0.75
C ALA A 142 -4.66 14.66 -1.31
N GLY A 143 -3.72 15.15 -0.49
CA GLY A 143 -2.35 15.45 -0.85
C GLY A 143 -1.37 14.27 -0.71
N ASN A 144 -1.86 13.03 -0.61
CA ASN A 144 -0.98 11.86 -0.58
C ASN A 144 -0.65 11.40 -2.00
N SER A 145 0.39 12.00 -2.56
CA SER A 145 0.87 11.72 -3.91
C SER A 145 1.30 10.26 -4.09
N ILE A 146 1.81 9.59 -3.04
CA ILE A 146 2.24 8.19 -3.12
C ILE A 146 1.03 7.27 -3.10
N LEU A 147 0.07 7.49 -2.21
CA LEU A 147 -1.17 6.72 -2.19
C LEU A 147 -1.92 6.88 -3.51
N ASN A 148 -2.12 8.10 -4.01
CA ASN A 148 -2.76 8.31 -5.31
C ASN A 148 -2.00 7.63 -6.44
N SER A 149 -0.67 7.82 -6.54
CA SER A 149 0.12 7.15 -7.58
C SER A 149 0.10 5.62 -7.43
N PHE A 150 -0.04 5.10 -6.21
CA PHE A 150 -0.13 3.67 -5.96
C PHE A 150 -1.48 3.11 -6.38
N LEU A 151 -2.56 3.86 -6.15
CA LEU A 151 -3.91 3.50 -6.58
C LEU A 151 -4.09 3.67 -8.10
N ASP A 152 -3.34 4.57 -8.74
CA ASP A 152 -3.34 4.86 -10.19
C ASP A 152 -2.30 4.03 -11.00
N ALA A 153 -1.41 3.30 -10.31
CA ALA A 153 -0.26 2.62 -10.94
C ALA A 153 -0.61 1.41 -11.82
N ASP A 154 -1.85 0.94 -11.86
CA ASP A 154 -2.27 -0.13 -12.77
C ASP A 154 -2.50 0.36 -14.21
N LYS A 155 -2.53 1.68 -14.45
CA LYS A 155 -2.74 2.26 -15.79
C LYS A 155 -3.91 1.58 -16.53
N ASP A 156 -5.01 1.30 -15.85
CA ASP A 156 -6.23 0.95 -16.57
C ASP A 156 -6.84 2.16 -17.28
N GLY A 157 -6.43 3.38 -16.89
CA GLY A 157 -6.82 4.59 -17.58
C GLY A 157 -8.18 5.11 -17.15
N ASP A 158 -8.65 4.72 -15.97
CA ASP A 158 -9.91 5.21 -15.44
C ASP A 158 -9.62 6.37 -14.47
N VAL A 159 -9.51 7.56 -15.07
CA VAL A 159 -10.19 8.73 -14.51
C VAL A 159 -11.64 8.31 -14.38
N ASP A 160 -12.11 8.08 -13.17
CA ASP A 160 -13.37 7.40 -12.90
C ASP A 160 -14.45 7.80 -13.92
N ILE A 161 -15.03 6.81 -14.62
CA ILE A 161 -16.30 7.03 -15.33
C ILE A 161 -17.34 7.57 -14.31
N ALA A 162 -17.17 7.30 -13.01
CA ALA A 162 -17.92 7.95 -11.94
C ALA A 162 -17.63 9.46 -11.82
N ASP A 163 -16.37 9.92 -11.85
CA ASP A 163 -16.00 11.34 -11.81
C ASP A 163 -16.34 12.06 -13.13
N ALA A 164 -16.16 11.39 -14.27
CA ALA A 164 -16.58 11.89 -15.58
C ALA A 164 -18.12 12.03 -15.67
N MET A 165 -18.88 11.09 -15.11
CA MET A 165 -20.35 11.16 -15.05
C MET A 165 -20.84 12.21 -14.06
N GLN A 166 -20.14 12.43 -12.94
CA GLN A 166 -20.44 13.51 -12.00
C GLN A 166 -20.18 14.90 -12.62
N LEU A 167 -19.09 15.05 -13.38
CA LEU A 167 -18.79 16.28 -14.12
C LEU A 167 -19.73 16.52 -15.32
N MET A 168 -20.30 15.48 -15.92
CA MET A 168 -21.33 15.60 -16.97
C MET A 168 -22.73 15.89 -16.42
N SER A 169 -23.09 15.36 -15.24
CA SER A 169 -24.38 15.61 -14.59
C SER A 169 -24.56 17.09 -14.21
N GLN A 170 -23.48 17.75 -13.78
CA GLN A 170 -23.50 19.19 -13.47
C GLN A 170 -23.62 20.10 -14.71
N TYR A 171 -23.39 19.59 -15.92
CA TYR A 171 -23.41 20.38 -17.16
C TYR A 171 -24.59 20.06 -18.09
N VAL A 172 -25.28 18.92 -17.91
CA VAL A 172 -26.45 18.51 -18.72
C VAL A 172 -27.79 18.80 -18.01
N GLY A 173 -27.76 19.28 -16.77
CA GLY A 173 -28.96 19.58 -15.96
C GLY A 173 -29.40 21.05 -15.90
N ARG A 174 -28.97 21.93 -16.82
CA ARG A 174 -29.48 23.31 -16.94
C ARG A 174 -29.80 23.68 -18.38
#